data_AF-A0A382DRZ3-F1
#
_entry.id   AF-A0A382DRZ3-F1
#
_cell.length_a   1.000
_cell.length_b   1.000
_cell.length_c   1.000
_cell.angle_alpha   90.00
_cell.angle_beta   90.00
_cell.angle_gamma   90.00
#
_symmetry.space_group_name_H-M   'P 1'
#
loop_
_entity.id
_entity.type
_entity.pdbx_description
1 polymer ?
#
loop_
_entity_poly.entity_id
_entity_poly.type
_entity_poly.pdbx_seq_one_letter_code
_entity_poly.pdbx_strand_id
1 'polypeptide(L)'
;MDKFDSLSGGVAPLNRVNVDTDQIIPKQFLKRVERTGFGQFLFNDWRLKEDGSENPDFVLNKDKYKDATILVSGRNFGCGSSREHAPWALQDFGI
;
A
#
# COMPACT_ATOMS: atom_id res chain seq x y z
N MET A 1 11.90 -2.51 15.00
CA MET A 1 10.76 -1.58 15.10
C MET A 1 11.37 -0.27 15.54
N ASP A 2 11.29 0.73 14.67
CA ASP A 2 11.92 2.02 14.93
C ASP A 2 11.02 2.87 15.82
N LYS A 3 11.63 3.74 16.61
CA LYS A 3 10.88 4.66 17.46
C LYS A 3 10.13 5.65 16.58
N PHE A 4 8.81 5.74 16.76
CA PHE A 4 7.95 6.68 16.04
C PHE A 4 7.53 7.81 16.99
N ASP A 5 8.11 9.00 16.82
CA ASP A 5 7.81 10.16 17.67
C ASP A 5 6.81 11.11 17.00
N SER A 6 7.11 11.58 15.78
CA SER A 6 6.24 12.44 15.00
C SER A 6 6.53 12.30 13.50
N LEU A 7 5.51 12.49 12.67
CA LEU A 7 5.63 12.48 11.21
C LEU A 7 4.81 13.65 10.64
N SER A 8 5.44 14.41 9.75
CA SER A 8 4.76 15.41 8.90
C SER A 8 5.09 15.08 7.46
N GLY A 9 4.09 15.05 6.59
CA GLY A 9 4.27 14.66 5.20
C GLY A 9 2.98 14.74 4.38
N GLY A 10 3.11 14.39 3.09
CA GLY A 10 1.98 14.40 2.17
C GLY A 10 0.92 13.37 2.56
N VAL A 11 -0.36 13.74 2.34
CA VAL A 11 -1.50 12.88 2.66
C VAL A 11 -2.18 12.40 1.38
N ALA A 12 -2.27 11.08 1.20
CA ALA A 12 -3.01 10.46 0.12
C ALA A 12 -4.37 9.93 0.61
N PRO A 13 -5.50 10.37 0.03
CA PRO A 13 -6.83 9.86 0.37
C PRO A 13 -7.17 8.59 -0.41
N LEU A 14 -7.26 7.44 0.27
CA LEU A 14 -7.81 6.21 -0.28
C LEU A 14 -9.30 6.12 0.08
N ASN A 15 -10.16 6.67 -0.78
CA ASN A 15 -11.61 6.70 -0.53
C ASN A 15 -12.28 5.34 -0.76
N ARG A 16 -11.94 4.35 0.08
CA ARG A 16 -12.44 2.97 0.06
C ARG A 16 -12.65 2.48 1.50
N VAL A 17 -13.71 1.72 1.71
CA VAL A 17 -13.99 1.00 2.96
C VAL A 17 -13.69 -0.49 2.78
N ASN A 18 -13.44 -1.20 3.87
CA ASN A 18 -13.15 -2.64 3.87
C ASN A 18 -12.01 -3.02 2.93
N VAL A 19 -10.93 -2.22 2.94
CA VAL A 19 -9.74 -2.57 2.18
C VAL A 19 -9.08 -3.78 2.83
N ASP A 20 -9.10 -4.92 2.15
CA ASP A 20 -8.63 -6.18 2.73
C ASP A 20 -7.13 -6.45 2.46
N THR A 21 -6.59 -7.47 3.11
CA THR A 21 -5.17 -7.82 3.00
C THR A 21 -4.74 -8.34 1.62
N ASP A 22 -5.66 -8.88 0.80
CA ASP A 22 -5.40 -9.22 -0.60
C ASP A 22 -5.32 -7.98 -1.49
N GLN A 23 -6.15 -6.97 -1.21
CA GLN A 23 -6.09 -5.69 -1.90
C GLN A 23 -4.84 -4.90 -1.54
N ILE A 24 -4.38 -4.93 -0.28
CA ILE A 24 -3.12 -4.29 0.13
C ILE A 24 -1.94 -4.98 -0.56
N ILE A 25 -1.88 -6.31 -0.52
CA ILE A 25 -0.87 -7.09 -1.24
C ILE A 25 -1.43 -8.45 -1.67
N PRO A 26 -1.53 -8.72 -2.98
CA PRO A 26 -2.08 -9.98 -3.47
C PRO A 26 -1.27 -11.22 -3.08
N LYS A 27 -1.97 -12.33 -2.83
CA LYS A 27 -1.38 -13.58 -2.33
C LYS A 27 -0.25 -14.18 -3.18
N GLN A 28 -0.19 -13.89 -4.48
CA GLN A 28 0.85 -14.41 -5.37
C GLN A 28 2.25 -13.93 -4.99
N PHE A 29 2.37 -12.80 -4.29
CA PHE A 29 3.64 -12.21 -3.90
C PHE A 29 4.19 -12.73 -2.56
N LEU A 30 3.43 -13.58 -1.85
CA LEU A 30 3.75 -14.01 -0.48
C LEU A 30 4.66 -15.25 -0.40
N LYS A 31 5.24 -15.68 -1.53
CA LYS A 31 6.16 -16.83 -1.59
C LYS A 31 7.63 -16.45 -1.35
N ARG A 32 7.91 -15.16 -1.15
CA ARG A 32 9.27 -14.64 -0.95
C ARG A 32 9.73 -14.88 0.49
N VAL A 33 11.04 -15.11 0.66
CA VAL A 33 11.65 -15.30 1.98
C VAL A 33 12.16 -13.98 2.55
N GLU A 34 12.45 -12.99 1.69
CA GLU A 34 12.88 -11.67 2.12
C GLU A 34 11.77 -10.93 2.86
N ARG A 35 12.15 -10.04 3.78
CA ARG A 35 11.23 -9.16 4.52
C ARG A 35 11.04 -7.78 3.87
N THR A 36 11.70 -7.53 2.73
CA THR A 36 11.73 -6.23 2.05
C THR A 36 11.50 -6.38 0.53
N GLY A 37 11.21 -5.26 -0.12
CA GLY A 37 10.93 -5.19 -1.55
C GLY A 37 9.47 -5.51 -1.90
N PHE A 38 8.56 -5.43 -0.94
CA PHE A 38 7.11 -5.63 -1.14
C PHE A 38 6.38 -4.35 -1.56
N GLY A 39 6.98 -3.17 -1.37
CA GLY A 39 6.37 -1.88 -1.75
C GLY A 39 6.01 -1.77 -3.24
N GLN A 40 6.74 -2.48 -4.11
CA GLN A 40 6.42 -2.58 -5.54
C GLN A 40 5.12 -3.36 -5.83
N PHE A 41 4.61 -4.13 -4.86
CA PHE A 41 3.38 -4.92 -4.97
C PHE A 41 2.21 -4.31 -4.19
N LEU A 42 2.42 -3.19 -3.47
CA LEU A 42 1.37 -2.52 -2.74
C LEU A 42 0.23 -2.09 -3.69
N PHE A 43 -1.00 -2.48 -3.36
CA PHE A 43 -2.20 -2.22 -4.15
C PHE A 43 -2.07 -2.64 -5.63
N ASN A 44 -1.36 -3.73 -5.93
CA ASN A 44 -0.99 -4.13 -7.29
C ASN A 44 -2.18 -4.05 -8.29
N ASP A 45 -3.31 -4.67 -7.95
CA ASP A 45 -4.50 -4.75 -8.80
C ASP A 45 -5.18 -3.39 -9.04
N TRP A 46 -4.86 -2.37 -8.25
CA TRP A 46 -5.36 -1.01 -8.41
C TRP A 46 -4.32 -0.07 -9.01
N ARG A 47 -3.06 -0.24 -8.61
CA ARG A 47 -1.94 0.64 -8.92
C ARG A 47 -1.33 0.36 -10.27
N LEU A 48 -1.38 -0.88 -10.75
CA LEU A 48 -0.81 -1.27 -12.04
C LEU A 48 -1.90 -1.72 -13.01
N LYS A 49 -1.62 -1.55 -14.31
CA LYS A 49 -2.37 -2.17 -15.40
C LYS A 49 -1.82 -3.57 -15.69
N GLU A 50 -2.50 -4.32 -16.54
CA GLU A 50 -2.09 -5.68 -16.93
C GLU A 50 -0.71 -5.73 -17.60
N ASP A 51 -0.31 -4.66 -18.28
CA ASP A 51 1.03 -4.52 -18.90
C ASP A 51 2.13 -4.11 -17.91
N GLY A 52 1.79 -3.93 -16.63
CA GLY A 52 2.69 -3.51 -15.57
C GLY A 52 2.91 -1.99 -15.48
N SER A 53 2.32 -1.20 -16.36
CA SER A 53 2.39 0.27 -16.28
C SER A 53 1.52 0.82 -15.15
N GLU A 54 1.86 1.99 -14.63
CA GLU A 54 1.07 2.65 -13.58
C GLU A 54 -0.34 3.00 -14.08
N ASN A 55 -1.33 2.74 -13.25
CA ASN A 55 -2.70 3.20 -13.44
C ASN A 55 -2.83 4.66 -12.99
N PRO A 56 -2.97 5.65 -13.90
CA PRO A 56 -3.01 7.07 -13.53
C PRO A 56 -4.24 7.46 -12.70
N ASP A 57 -5.28 6.62 -12.69
CA ASP A 57 -6.49 6.87 -11.92
C ASP A 57 -6.32 6.54 -10.43
N PHE A 58 -5.36 5.69 -10.09
CA PHE A 58 -5.10 5.31 -8.72
C PHE A 58 -4.41 6.43 -7.94
N VAL A 59 -4.86 6.66 -6.70
CA VAL A 59 -4.46 7.84 -5.93
C VAL A 59 -2.95 7.96 -5.74
N LEU A 60 -2.25 6.87 -5.41
CA LEU A 60 -0.81 6.90 -5.14
C LEU A 60 0.06 7.08 -6.41
N ASN A 61 -0.52 7.00 -7.61
CA ASN A 61 0.21 7.26 -8.86
C ASN A 61 0.03 8.70 -9.36
N LYS A 62 -0.82 9.51 -8.72
CA LYS A 62 -1.03 10.89 -9.13
C LYS A 62 0.13 11.73 -8.60
N ASP A 63 0.69 12.59 -9.45
CA ASP A 63 1.85 13.43 -9.11
C ASP A 63 1.69 14.18 -7.78
N LYS A 64 0.48 14.69 -7.49
CA LYS A 64 0.17 15.39 -6.24
C LYS A 64 0.28 14.55 -4.95
N TYR A 65 0.38 13.23 -5.06
CA TYR A 65 0.47 12.29 -3.94
C TYR A 65 1.73 11.41 -3.99
N LYS A 66 2.64 11.67 -4.93
CA LYS A 66 3.83 10.85 -5.15
C LYS A 66 4.75 10.77 -3.93
N ASP A 67 4.83 11.85 -3.16
CA ASP A 67 5.63 11.96 -1.93
C ASP A 67 4.76 11.82 -0.66
N ALA A 68 3.57 11.22 -0.78
CA ALA A 68 2.70 11.01 0.37
C ALA A 68 3.28 9.92 1.28
N THR A 69 3.41 10.24 2.57
CA THR A 69 3.85 9.33 3.63
C THR A 69 2.72 8.97 4.59
N ILE A 70 1.53 9.52 4.36
CA ILE A 70 0.35 9.30 5.20
C ILE A 70 -0.80 8.87 4.29
N LEU A 71 -1.37 7.70 4.57
CA LEU A 71 -2.56 7.18 3.89
C LEU A 71 -3.80 7.36 4.75
N VAL A 72 -4.80 8.07 4.25
CA VAL A 72 -6.11 8.21 4.91
C VAL A 72 -7.12 7.33 4.18
N SER A 73 -7.57 6.26 4.82
CA SER A 73 -8.54 5.32 4.27
C SER A 73 -9.89 5.38 4.98
N GLY A 74 -10.91 4.77 4.39
CA GLY A 74 -12.19 4.51 5.04
C GLY A 74 -12.12 3.42 6.12
N ARG A 75 -13.30 3.14 6.71
CA ARG A 75 -13.47 2.17 7.80
C ARG A 75 -12.97 0.76 7.43
N ASN A 76 -12.49 0.03 8.43
CA ASN A 76 -12.13 -1.39 8.35
C ASN A 76 -10.98 -1.68 7.34
N PHE A 77 -9.98 -0.81 7.31
CA PHE A 77 -8.76 -1.00 6.53
C PHE A 77 -7.89 -2.12 7.13
N GLY A 78 -7.34 -2.99 6.29
CA GLY A 78 -6.55 -4.15 6.70
C GLY A 78 -7.38 -5.36 7.14
N CYS A 79 -8.66 -5.45 6.76
CA CYS A 79 -9.51 -6.58 7.12
C CYS A 79 -9.17 -7.86 6.34
N GLY A 80 -9.74 -8.99 6.76
CA GLY A 80 -9.58 -10.27 6.06
C GLY A 80 -8.49 -11.16 6.67
N SER A 81 -7.77 -11.90 5.82
CA SER A 81 -6.80 -12.90 6.27
C SER A 81 -5.61 -12.28 6.99
N SER A 82 -5.09 -12.97 8.02
CA SER A 82 -3.84 -12.57 8.68
C SER A 82 -2.69 -12.59 7.67
N ARG A 83 -1.99 -11.46 7.52
CA ARG A 83 -0.98 -11.28 6.47
C ARG A 83 0.06 -10.25 6.89
N GLU A 84 1.19 -10.72 7.40
CA GLU A 84 2.30 -9.85 7.84
C GLU A 84 2.93 -9.04 6.69
N HIS A 85 2.81 -9.52 5.46
CA HIS A 85 3.29 -8.82 4.28
C HIS A 85 2.51 -7.52 3.97
N ALA A 86 1.27 -7.38 4.47
CA ALA A 86 0.47 -6.18 4.23
C ALA A 86 1.08 -4.92 4.87
N PRO A 87 1.44 -4.91 6.18
CA PRO A 87 2.17 -3.79 6.76
C PRO A 87 3.58 -3.61 6.17
N TRP A 88 4.26 -4.69 5.77
CA TRP A 88 5.57 -4.56 5.10
C TRP A 88 5.47 -3.87 3.73
N ALA A 89 4.44 -4.18 2.94
CA ALA A 89 4.22 -3.52 1.65
C ALA A 89 3.93 -2.02 1.79
N LEU A 90 3.18 -1.63 2.83
CA LEU A 90 2.93 -0.23 3.16
C LEU A 90 4.24 0.48 3.52
N GLN A 91 4.99 -0.10 4.48
CA GLN A 91 6.25 0.47 4.95
C GLN A 91 7.31 0.57 3.84
N ASP A 92 7.49 -0.48 3.05
CA ASP A 92 8.44 -0.51 1.94
C ASP A 92 8.10 0.49 0.83
N PHE A 93 6.81 0.83 0.67
CA PHE A 93 6.40 1.86 -0.28
C PHE A 93 6.62 3.28 0.27
N GLY A 94 6.75 3.44 1.59
CA GLY A 94 6.96 4.73 2.25
C GLY A 94 5.73 5.29 2.98
N ILE A 95 4.72 4.45 3.25
CA ILE A 95 3.53 4.78 4.06
C ILE A 95 3.75 4.38 5.52
#